data_AF-A0A814ES09-F1
#
_entry.id   AF-A0A814ES09-F1
#
_cell.length_a   1.000
_cell.length_b   1.000
_cell.length_c   1.000
_cell.angle_alpha   90.00
_cell.angle_beta   90.00
_cell.angle_gamma   90.00
#
_symmetry.space_group_name_H-M   'P 1'
#
loop_
_entity.id
_entity.type
_entity.pdbx_description
1 polymer ?
#
loop_
_entity_poly.entity_id
_entity_poly.type
_entity_poly.pdbx_seq_one_letter_code
_entity_poly.pdbx_strand_id
1 'polypeptide(L)'
;MIVINLFIASFSYIGSLTGIKPGIFNISINERNSLKCGYIGLIEWIFNINRNQSFITFVIRDMLTKSDSYDETVKYLADVSLLAPCYYIIAVPKAGQGVIITRSRNGPDDIKLLGKNN
;
A
#
# COMPACT_ATOMS: atom_id res chain seq x y z
N MET A 1 -7.46 25.80 2.32
CA MET A 1 -8.31 24.65 1.98
C MET A 1 -7.85 23.48 2.84
N ILE A 2 -8.67 23.05 3.81
CA ILE A 2 -8.33 21.92 4.69
C ILE A 2 -8.59 20.65 3.87
N VAL A 3 -7.54 19.93 3.47
CA VAL A 3 -7.66 18.63 2.82
C VAL A 3 -7.95 17.60 3.91
N ILE A 4 -9.21 17.16 4.00
CA ILE A 4 -9.60 16.09 4.92
C ILE A 4 -9.27 14.76 4.24
N ASN A 5 -8.18 14.12 4.66
CA ASN A 5 -7.92 12.73 4.29
C ASN A 5 -8.88 11.83 5.06
N LEU A 6 -9.60 10.96 4.35
CA LEU A 6 -10.50 10.00 4.98
C LEU A 6 -9.75 8.69 5.21
N PHE A 7 -9.71 8.23 6.46
CA PHE A 7 -9.17 6.94 6.86
C PHE A 7 -10.30 6.08 7.42
N ILE A 8 -10.46 4.85 6.92
CA ILE A 8 -11.36 3.88 7.54
C ILE A 8 -10.49 2.89 8.33
N ALA A 9 -10.68 2.89 9.64
CA ALA A 9 -9.94 2.08 10.61
C ALA A 9 -10.87 1.66 11.76
N SER A 10 -10.58 0.50 12.36
CA SER A 10 -11.27 0.04 13.58
C SER A 10 -10.78 0.83 14.81
N PHE A 11 -11.58 0.85 15.88
CA PHE A 11 -11.19 1.50 17.14
C PHE A 11 -9.85 0.93 17.65
N SER A 12 -8.95 1.82 18.09
CA SER A 12 -7.56 1.50 18.51
C SER A 12 -6.62 0.99 17.40
N TYR A 13 -7.03 1.02 16.13
CA TYR A 13 -6.15 0.71 15.00
C TYR A 13 -5.54 1.98 14.43
N ILE A 14 -4.23 2.17 14.66
CA ILE A 14 -3.49 3.37 14.24
C ILE A 14 -2.99 3.31 12.78
N GLY A 15 -3.11 2.17 12.10
CA GLY A 15 -2.82 2.03 10.68
C GLY A 15 -4.03 2.41 9.81
N SER A 16 -3.89 2.26 8.50
CA SER A 16 -5.02 2.37 7.57
C SER A 16 -5.03 1.21 6.57
N LEU A 17 -6.22 0.66 6.33
CA LEU A 17 -6.45 -0.36 5.30
C LEU A 17 -7.03 0.24 4.02
N THR A 18 -7.81 1.30 4.18
CA THR A 18 -8.46 2.02 3.10
C THR A 18 -8.44 3.51 3.41
N GLY A 19 -8.17 4.32 2.38
CA GLY A 19 -8.29 5.76 2.52
C GLY A 19 -8.31 6.51 1.20
N ILE A 20 -8.63 7.80 1.32
CA ILE A 20 -8.79 8.72 0.20
C ILE A 20 -7.95 9.96 0.47
N LYS A 21 -7.10 10.34 -0.49
CA LYS A 21 -6.46 11.65 -0.57
C LYS A 21 -7.21 12.49 -1.62
N PRO A 22 -8.08 13.42 -1.20
CA PRO A 22 -8.99 14.12 -2.10
C PRO A 22 -8.29 14.74 -3.32
N GLY A 23 -8.81 14.47 -4.51
CA GLY A 23 -8.28 15.00 -5.76
C GLY A 23 -6.99 14.34 -6.29
N ILE A 24 -6.38 13.41 -5.53
CA ILE A 24 -5.14 12.75 -5.92
C ILE A 24 -5.38 11.26 -6.18
N PHE A 25 -5.67 10.47 -5.14
CA PHE A 25 -5.89 9.03 -5.27
C PHE A 25 -6.73 8.46 -4.12
N ASN A 26 -7.31 7.29 -4.38
CA ASN A 26 -7.96 6.42 -3.43
C ASN A 26 -7.14 5.13 -3.35
N ILE A 27 -7.02 4.55 -2.16
CA ILE A 27 -6.25 3.31 -1.96
C ILE A 27 -6.99 2.35 -1.03
N SER A 28 -6.92 1.06 -1.36
CA SER A 28 -7.31 -0.04 -0.47
C SER A 28 -6.27 -1.15 -0.50
N ILE A 29 -6.21 -1.92 0.60
CA ILE A 29 -5.37 -3.12 0.72
C ILE A 29 -6.24 -4.35 0.75
N ASN A 30 -5.84 -5.36 -0.02
CA ASN A 30 -6.29 -6.73 0.21
C ASN A 30 -5.12 -7.58 0.72
N GLU A 31 -5.41 -8.43 1.70
CA GLU A 31 -4.46 -9.44 2.16
C GLU A 31 -4.13 -10.42 1.02
N ARG A 32 -2.87 -10.83 0.94
CA ARG A 32 -2.43 -11.88 0.04
C ARG A 32 -1.85 -13.03 0.86
N ASN A 33 -2.57 -14.14 0.92
CA ASN A 33 -2.04 -15.32 1.60
C ASN A 33 -1.03 -16.04 0.69
N SER A 34 0.16 -16.34 1.22
CA SER A 34 1.19 -17.11 0.52
C SER A 34 1.92 -18.03 1.51
N LEU A 35 2.57 -19.08 1.01
CA LEU A 35 3.37 -20.00 1.84
C LEU A 35 4.43 -19.26 2.68
N LYS A 36 5.00 -18.16 2.14
CA LYS A 36 5.87 -17.23 2.88
C LYS A 36 5.01 -16.09 3.45
N CYS A 37 4.10 -16.45 4.35
CA CYS A 37 3.15 -15.54 4.98
C CYS A 37 3.86 -14.49 5.86
N GLY A 38 3.11 -13.45 6.28
CA GLY A 38 3.59 -12.37 7.14
C GLY A 38 4.24 -12.81 8.46
N TYR A 39 3.97 -14.03 8.94
CA TYR A 39 4.63 -14.59 10.12
C TYR A 39 6.15 -14.64 10.00
N ILE A 40 6.68 -14.97 8.81
CA ILE A 40 8.14 -15.03 8.61
C ILE A 40 8.73 -13.63 8.73
N GLY A 41 8.11 -12.62 8.11
CA GLY A 41 8.57 -11.23 8.22
C GLY A 41 8.49 -10.72 9.66
N LEU A 42 7.41 -11.04 10.39
CA LEU A 42 7.30 -10.67 11.80
C LEU A 42 8.39 -11.31 12.67
N ILE A 43 8.71 -12.59 12.44
CA ILE A 43 9.80 -13.30 13.14
C ILE A 43 11.15 -12.65 12.81
N GLU A 44 11.46 -12.43 11.53
CA GLU A 44 12.68 -11.73 11.09
C GLU A 44 12.81 -10.35 11.76
N TRP A 45 11.69 -9.64 11.92
CA TRP A 45 11.63 -8.34 12.59
C TRP A 45 11.85 -8.45 14.10
N ILE A 46 11.23 -9.39 14.79
CA ILE A 46 11.38 -9.58 16.24
C ILE A 46 12.82 -9.99 16.60
N PHE A 47 13.41 -10.91 15.84
CA PHE A 47 14.77 -11.41 16.07
C PHE A 47 15.87 -10.49 15.51
N ASN A 48 15.53 -9.30 15.03
CA ASN A 48 16.47 -8.32 14.51
C ASN A 48 17.31 -8.84 13.32
N ILE A 49 16.77 -9.79 12.54
CA ILE A 49 17.39 -10.34 11.33
C ILE A 49 17.20 -9.34 10.18
N ASN A 50 16.02 -8.73 10.08
CA ASN A 50 15.73 -7.67 9.12
C ASN A 50 14.71 -6.67 9.69
N ARG A 51 15.18 -5.47 10.08
CA ARG A 51 14.34 -4.39 10.63
C ARG A 51 13.90 -3.36 9.60
N ASN A 52 14.41 -3.44 8.38
CA ASN A 52 14.11 -2.46 7.32
C ASN A 52 12.74 -2.70 6.67
N GLN A 53 12.04 -3.77 7.08
CA GLN A 53 10.70 -4.09 6.63
C GLN A 53 9.66 -3.19 7.31
N SER A 54 8.71 -2.71 6.51
CA SER A 54 7.64 -1.84 6.97
C SER A 54 6.33 -2.60 7.18
N PHE A 55 5.53 -2.12 8.13
CA PHE A 55 4.13 -2.55 8.27
C PHE A 55 3.29 -1.93 7.16
N ILE A 56 2.59 -2.78 6.40
CA ILE A 56 1.76 -2.40 5.24
C ILE A 56 0.80 -1.24 5.59
N THR A 57 0.28 -1.27 6.82
CA THR A 57 -0.78 -0.40 7.32
C THR A 57 -0.27 0.99 7.69
N PHE A 58 1.00 1.08 8.11
CA PHE A 58 1.71 2.33 8.33
C PHE A 58 2.19 2.94 7.02
N VAL A 59 2.64 2.09 6.08
CA VAL A 59 3.00 2.52 4.72
C VAL A 59 1.86 3.27 4.05
N ILE A 60 0.63 2.77 4.12
CA ILE A 60 -0.52 3.47 3.55
C ILE A 60 -0.83 4.76 4.28
N ARG A 61 -0.79 4.75 5.62
CA ARG A 61 -1.01 5.96 6.40
C ARG A 61 -0.01 7.04 6.00
N ASP A 62 1.25 6.67 5.78
CA ASP A 62 2.30 7.58 5.32
C ASP A 62 2.03 8.10 3.90
N MET A 63 1.60 7.25 2.96
CA MET A 63 1.25 7.70 1.60
C MET A 63 0.08 8.68 1.60
N LEU A 64 -0.97 8.38 2.36
CA LEU A 64 -2.15 9.25 2.48
C LEU A 64 -1.81 10.60 3.15
N THR A 65 -0.81 10.64 4.03
CA THR A 65 -0.40 11.88 4.71
C THR A 65 0.64 12.68 3.93
N LYS A 66 1.59 12.02 3.25
CA LYS A 66 2.80 12.67 2.70
C LYS A 66 2.85 12.76 1.18
N SER A 67 2.26 11.83 0.42
CA SER A 67 2.49 11.79 -1.03
C SER A 67 1.57 12.73 -1.80
N ASP A 68 2.12 13.57 -2.66
CA ASP A 68 1.37 14.58 -3.41
C ASP A 68 1.08 14.17 -4.86
N SER A 69 1.51 12.97 -5.26
CA SER A 69 1.31 12.44 -6.61
C SER A 69 0.96 10.97 -6.62
N TYR A 70 0.05 10.60 -7.52
CA TYR A 70 -0.27 9.21 -7.84
C TYR A 70 0.98 8.43 -8.27
N ASP A 71 1.80 8.99 -9.17
CA ASP A 71 2.97 8.28 -9.72
C ASP A 71 4.04 8.02 -8.65
N GLU A 72 4.23 8.99 -7.74
CA GLU A 72 5.14 8.85 -6.60
C GLU A 72 4.62 7.77 -5.64
N THR A 73 3.33 7.80 -5.33
CA THR A 73 2.68 6.79 -4.48
C THR A 73 2.85 5.39 -5.08
N VAL A 74 2.58 5.21 -6.37
CA VAL A 74 2.72 3.91 -7.06
C VAL A 74 4.17 3.44 -7.03
N LYS A 75 5.13 4.33 -7.30
CA LYS A 75 6.55 4.00 -7.29
C LYS A 75 7.02 3.59 -5.89
N TYR A 76 6.64 4.34 -4.86
CA TYR A 76 6.97 4.02 -3.48
C TYR A 76 6.35 2.69 -3.03
N LEU A 77 5.06 2.49 -3.34
CA LEU A 77 4.34 1.26 -3.01
C LEU A 77 4.79 0.05 -3.82
N ALA A 78 5.54 0.21 -4.90
CA ALA A 78 6.18 -0.89 -5.61
C ALA A 78 7.51 -1.28 -4.94
N ASP A 79 8.27 -0.31 -4.43
CA ASP A 79 9.65 -0.49 -3.97
C ASP A 79 9.77 -0.82 -2.46
N VAL A 80 8.89 -0.25 -1.62
CA VAL A 80 9.01 -0.35 -0.16
C VAL A 80 9.07 -1.79 0.36
N SER A 81 10.05 -2.14 1.18
CA SER A 81 10.11 -3.49 1.78
C SER A 81 8.99 -3.71 2.81
N LEU A 82 8.27 -4.83 2.69
CA LEU A 82 7.11 -5.15 3.51
C LEU A 82 7.33 -6.40 4.38
N LEU A 83 6.73 -6.41 5.56
CA LEU A 83 6.69 -7.59 6.44
C LEU A 83 5.87 -8.74 5.85
N ALA A 84 4.82 -8.42 5.11
CA ALA A 84 3.88 -9.39 4.56
C ALA A 84 3.51 -9.04 3.10
N PRO A 85 3.18 -10.04 2.28
CA PRO A 85 2.64 -9.81 0.94
C PRO A 85 1.23 -9.22 1.00
N CYS A 86 0.88 -8.40 0.01
CA CYS A 86 -0.45 -7.79 -0.11
C CYS A 86 -0.76 -7.40 -1.55
N TYR A 87 -2.00 -6.96 -1.78
CA TYR A 87 -2.39 -6.24 -2.99
C TYR A 87 -2.69 -4.79 -2.61
N TYR A 88 -2.05 -3.85 -3.31
CA TYR A 88 -2.47 -2.45 -3.29
C TYR A 88 -3.37 -2.18 -4.48
N ILE A 89 -4.55 -1.64 -4.22
CA ILE A 89 -5.50 -1.25 -5.25
C ILE A 89 -5.61 0.27 -5.16
N ILE A 90 -5.19 0.96 -6.21
CA ILE A 90 -5.15 2.42 -6.27
C ILE A 90 -6.03 2.87 -7.43
N ALA A 91 -6.90 3.83 -7.16
CA ALA A 91 -7.75 4.44 -8.17
C ALA A 91 -7.59 5.96 -8.11
N VAL A 92 -7.61 6.61 -9.27
CA VAL A 92 -7.67 8.08 -9.35
C VAL A 92 -8.98 8.52 -10.00
N PRO A 93 -9.41 9.78 -9.81
CA PRO A 93 -10.65 10.28 -10.41
C PRO A 93 -10.65 10.31 -11.95
N LYS A 94 -9.47 10.31 -12.58
CA LYS A 94 -9.32 10.35 -14.04
C LYS A 94 -9.52 8.96 -14.65
N ALA A 95 -10.30 8.90 -15.72
CA ALA A 95 -10.57 7.65 -16.43
C ALA A 95 -9.26 6.98 -16.91
N GLY A 96 -9.17 5.66 -16.72
CA GLY A 96 -8.08 4.83 -17.23
C GLY A 96 -6.77 4.88 -16.44
N GLN A 97 -6.80 5.33 -15.18
CA GLN A 97 -5.62 5.45 -14.32
C GLN A 97 -5.77 4.67 -12.99
N GLY A 98 -6.39 3.49 -13.04
CA GLY A 98 -6.36 2.55 -11.93
C GLY A 98 -5.11 1.67 -11.96
N VAL A 99 -4.62 1.21 -10.82
CA VAL A 99 -3.54 0.21 -10.77
C VAL A 99 -3.77 -0.79 -9.64
N ILE A 100 -3.42 -2.04 -9.93
CA ILE A 100 -3.32 -3.11 -8.95
C ILE A 100 -1.84 -3.49 -8.87
N ILE A 101 -1.25 -3.34 -7.68
CA ILE A 101 0.13 -3.74 -7.41
C ILE A 101 0.08 -5.03 -6.60
N THR A 102 0.53 -6.13 -7.21
CA THR A 102 0.71 -7.40 -6.51
C THR A 102 2.07 -7.38 -5.83
N ARG A 103 2.11 -7.42 -4.50
CA ARG A 103 3.34 -7.34 -3.72
C ARG A 103 3.75 -8.65 -3.08
N SER A 104 5.04 -8.91 -3.15
CA SER A 104 5.80 -9.76 -2.23
C SER A 104 6.56 -8.89 -1.23
N ARG A 105 7.12 -9.51 -0.18
CA ARG A 105 7.88 -8.81 0.88
C ARG A 105 9.03 -7.93 0.34
N ASN A 106 9.66 -8.36 -0.75
CA ASN A 106 10.87 -7.77 -1.29
C ASN A 106 10.66 -6.95 -2.57
N GLY A 107 9.42 -6.81 -3.07
CA GLY A 107 9.20 -6.17 -4.37
C GLY A 107 7.83 -6.44 -4.97
N PRO A 108 7.55 -5.86 -6.16
CA PRO A 108 6.32 -6.12 -6.90
C PRO A 108 6.47 -7.41 -7.71
N ASP A 109 5.50 -8.32 -7.58
CA ASP A 109 5.39 -9.47 -8.47
C ASP A 109 4.73 -9.07 -9.80
N ASP A 110 3.78 -8.14 -9.76
CA ASP A 110 3.05 -7.64 -10.92
C ASP A 110 2.51 -6.22 -10.67
N ILE A 111 2.41 -5.42 -11.73
CA ILE A 111 1.82 -4.08 -11.73
C ILE A 111 0.84 -3.99 -12.91
N LYS A 112 -0.45 -4.09 -12.59
CA LYS A 112 -1.52 -4.09 -13.60
C LYS A 112 -2.21 -2.74 -13.65
N LEU A 113 -2.00 -2.01 -14.74
CA LEU A 113 -2.72 -0.76 -15.04
C LEU A 113 -4.12 -1.06 -15.60
N LEU A 114 -5.13 -0.36 -15.10
CA LEU A 114 -6.53 -0.51 -15.50
C LEU A 114 -6.91 0.63 -16.45
N GLY A 115 -7.34 0.27 -17.67
CA GLY A 115 -7.85 1.20 -18.68
C GLY A 115 -6.82 1.72 -19.69
N LYS A 116 -5.61 1.16 -19.69
CA LYS A 116 -4.75 1.19 -20.89
C LYS A 116 -5.23 0.06 -21.81
N ASN A 117 -5.87 0.40 -22.92
CA ASN A 117 -6.09 -0.57 -24.00
C ASN A 117 -4.70 -0.89 -24.57
N ASN A 118 -4.34 -2.18 -24.57
CA ASN A 118 -3.17 -2.68 -25.30
C ASN A 118 -3.28 -2.33 -26.78
#